data_AF-A0A563C7P5-F1
#
_entry.id   AF-A0A563C7P5-F1
#
_cell.length_a   1.000
_cell.length_b   1.000
_cell.length_c   1.000
_cell.angle_alpha   90.00
_cell.angle_beta   90.00
_cell.angle_gamma   90.00
#
_symmetry.space_group_name_H-M   'P 1'
#
loop_
_entity.id
_entity.type
_entity.pdbx_description
1 polymer ?
#
loop_
_entity_poly.entity_id
_entity_poly.type
_entity_poly.pdbx_seq_one_letter_code
_entity_poly.pdbx_strand_id
1 'polypeptide(L)'
;MRERQRKVKIMSSRAYVVEAINRLVDRSCENYLEFSGLLDEQMEGRLPLKERQKGWLSGFDAAEGLLKLKIYTESLRNGCDSTLVEIGQEIYQKSRACDRAVTARYWWYLDHLGWLGYDGDSLQRSAATSVGALEEALRRIEKAGLILKEDDIPEPVRVCQLREYVKTLSEDC
;
A
#
# COMPACT_ATOMS: atom_id res chain seq x y z
N MET A 1 -0.15 41.47 -30.76
CA MET A 1 0.41 40.35 -29.96
C MET A 1 -0.71 39.36 -29.72
N ARG A 2 -0.57 38.08 -30.10
CA ARG A 2 -1.57 37.04 -29.81
C ARG A 2 -1.12 36.31 -28.55
N GLU A 3 -1.82 36.53 -27.44
CA GLU A 3 -1.65 35.74 -26.23
C GLU A 3 -1.95 34.27 -26.55
N ARG A 4 -0.91 33.44 -26.50
CA ARG A 4 -1.08 31.99 -26.48
C ARG A 4 -1.70 31.64 -25.13
N GLN A 5 -3.03 31.56 -25.07
CA GLN A 5 -3.70 30.87 -23.97
C GLN A 5 -3.13 29.44 -23.91
N ARG A 6 -2.27 29.19 -22.91
CA ARG A 6 -1.81 27.86 -22.57
C ARG A 6 -3.07 27.07 -22.17
N LYS A 7 -3.58 26.22 -23.06
CA LYS A 7 -4.61 25.24 -22.72
C LYS A 7 -4.03 24.39 -21.58
N VAL A 8 -4.49 24.62 -20.36
CA VAL A 8 -4.24 23.70 -19.24
C VAL A 8 -4.88 22.38 -19.66
N LYS A 9 -4.05 21.37 -19.93
CA LYS A 9 -4.53 20.04 -20.28
C LYS A 9 -5.19 19.47 -19.03
N ILE A 10 -6.52 19.56 -18.96
CA ILE A 10 -7.31 18.92 -17.90
C ILE A 10 -7.04 17.42 -18.01
N MET A 11 -6.46 16.86 -16.94
CA MET A 11 -6.20 15.43 -16.84
C MET A 11 -7.54 14.67 -16.85
N SER A 12 -7.63 13.58 -17.61
CA SER A 12 -8.85 12.76 -17.64
C SER A 12 -9.13 12.13 -16.28
N SER A 13 -10.40 11.83 -15.97
CA SER A 13 -10.79 11.15 -14.73
C SER A 13 -10.00 9.85 -14.51
N ARG A 14 -9.84 9.04 -15.56
CA ARG A 14 -9.01 7.83 -15.53
C ARG A 14 -7.57 8.13 -15.16
N ALA A 15 -6.93 9.09 -15.84
CA ALA A 15 -5.54 9.43 -15.56
C ALA A 15 -5.35 9.93 -14.14
N TYR A 16 -6.32 10.70 -13.61
CA TYR A 16 -6.32 11.11 -12.20
C TYR A 16 -6.40 9.91 -11.26
N VAL A 17 -7.35 8.99 -11.48
CA VAL A 17 -7.55 7.79 -10.65
C VAL A 17 -6.28 6.95 -10.61
N VAL A 18 -5.71 6.65 -11.79
CA VAL A 18 -4.49 5.84 -11.90
C VAL A 18 -3.33 6.50 -11.16
N GLU A 19 -3.14 7.82 -11.33
CA GLU A 19 -2.08 8.55 -10.65
C GLU A 19 -2.27 8.58 -9.13
N ALA A 20 -3.50 8.80 -8.65
CA ALA A 20 -3.83 8.82 -7.24
C ALA A 20 -3.54 7.46 -6.57
N ILE A 21 -3.99 6.37 -7.16
CA ILE A 21 -3.75 5.02 -6.64
C ILE A 21 -2.25 4.69 -6.68
N ASN A 22 -1.56 5.01 -7.77
CA ASN A 22 -0.13 4.72 -7.88
C ASN A 22 0.68 5.43 -6.77
N ARG A 23 0.35 6.69 -6.44
CA ARG A 23 0.99 7.40 -5.31
C ARG A 23 0.73 6.74 -3.96
N LEU A 24 -0.49 6.24 -3.73
CA LEU A 24 -0.81 5.50 -2.50
C LEU A 24 0.00 4.20 -2.40
N VAL A 25 0.17 3.50 -3.53
CA VAL A 25 0.99 2.29 -3.62
C VAL A 25 2.47 2.60 -3.41
N ASP A 26 3.01 3.65 -4.03
CA ASP A 26 4.41 4.05 -3.87
C ASP A 26 4.75 4.32 -2.39
N ARG A 27 3.89 5.07 -1.70
CA ARG A 27 4.04 5.32 -0.26
C ARG A 27 3.97 4.03 0.57
N SER A 28 3.13 3.08 0.18
CA SER A 28 3.05 1.78 0.86
C SER A 28 4.31 0.94 0.65
N CYS A 29 4.91 1.00 -0.55
CA CYS A 29 6.19 0.36 -0.82
C CYS A 29 7.32 0.96 0.03
N GLU A 30 7.37 2.29 0.17
CA GLU A 30 8.33 2.98 1.05
C GLU A 30 8.17 2.54 2.51
N ASN A 31 6.95 2.55 3.04
CA ASN A 31 6.66 2.10 4.41
C ASN A 31 7.05 0.63 4.62
N TYR A 32 6.89 -0.23 3.60
CA TYR A 32 7.28 -1.62 3.70
C TYR A 32 8.80 -1.84 3.71
N LEU A 33 9.55 -1.05 2.95
CA LEU A 33 11.01 -1.10 2.99
C LEU A 33 11.54 -0.69 4.37
N GLU A 34 10.95 0.34 4.98
CA GLU A 34 11.26 0.73 6.35
C GLU A 34 10.94 -0.39 7.35
N PHE A 35 9.73 -0.95 7.26
CA PHE A 35 9.30 -2.06 8.11
C PHE A 35 10.22 -3.28 7.95
N SER A 36 10.50 -3.72 6.73
CA SER A 36 11.37 -4.87 6.48
C SER A 36 12.80 -4.62 6.97
N GLY A 37 13.34 -3.42 6.74
CA GLY A 37 14.68 -3.05 7.21
C GLY A 37 14.80 -3.15 8.73
N LEU A 38 13.80 -2.67 9.47
CA LEU A 38 13.75 -2.80 10.92
C LEU A 38 13.70 -4.27 11.37
N LEU A 39 12.98 -5.13 10.65
CA LEU A 39 12.93 -6.56 10.97
C LEU A 39 14.27 -7.24 10.72
N ASP A 40 14.91 -6.93 9.59
CA ASP A 40 16.18 -7.53 9.20
C ASP A 40 17.29 -7.12 10.18
N GLU A 41 17.40 -5.84 10.53
CA GLU A 41 18.34 -5.35 11.56
C GLU A 41 18.19 -6.05 12.93
N GLN A 42 16.96 -6.44 13.28
CA GLN A 42 16.66 -6.98 14.59
C GLN A 42 16.72 -8.50 14.67
N MET A 43 16.43 -9.20 13.57
CA MET A 43 16.27 -10.65 13.54
C MET A 43 17.37 -11.37 12.76
N GLU A 44 18.02 -10.69 11.81
CA GLU A 44 18.96 -11.34 10.90
C GLU A 44 20.17 -11.89 11.67
N GLY A 45 20.45 -13.18 11.45
CA GLY A 45 21.53 -13.91 12.12
C GLY A 45 21.25 -14.38 13.55
N ARG A 46 20.17 -13.93 14.20
CA ARG A 46 19.85 -14.27 15.61
C ARG A 46 18.95 -15.49 15.78
N LEU A 47 18.14 -15.81 14.77
CA LEU A 47 17.20 -16.93 14.84
C LEU A 47 17.82 -18.28 14.40
N PRO A 48 17.29 -19.43 14.84
CA PRO A 48 17.60 -20.73 14.25
C PRO A 48 17.19 -20.79 12.78
N LEU A 49 17.87 -21.63 11.99
CA LEU A 49 17.64 -21.72 10.53
C LEU A 49 16.17 -21.98 10.16
N LYS A 50 15.47 -22.85 10.92
CA LYS A 50 14.06 -23.17 10.67
C LYS A 50 13.14 -21.95 10.83
N GLU A 51 13.40 -21.12 11.84
CA GLU A 51 12.60 -19.90 12.05
C GLU A 51 12.97 -18.81 11.05
N ARG A 52 14.25 -18.71 10.64
CA ARG A 52 14.63 -17.83 9.52
C ARG A 52 13.90 -18.17 8.23
N GLN A 53 13.71 -19.46 7.93
CA GLN A 53 12.97 -19.89 6.74
C GLN A 53 11.50 -19.46 6.79
N LYS A 54 10.83 -19.59 7.95
CA LYS A 54 9.45 -19.11 8.11
C LYS A 54 9.35 -17.59 8.01
N GLY A 55 10.28 -16.87 8.64
CA GLY A 55 10.36 -15.41 8.54
C GLY A 55 10.55 -14.96 7.09
N TRP A 56 11.46 -15.62 6.37
CA TRP A 56 11.70 -15.36 4.95
C TRP A 56 10.45 -15.60 4.09
N LEU A 57 9.72 -16.70 4.32
CA LEU A 57 8.47 -16.97 3.60
C LEU A 57 7.40 -15.89 3.86
N SER A 58 7.19 -15.51 5.12
CA SER A 58 6.24 -14.43 5.46
C SER A 58 6.65 -13.08 4.87
N GLY A 59 7.96 -12.82 4.79
CA GLY A 59 8.51 -11.65 4.12
C GLY A 59 8.33 -11.67 2.62
N PHE A 60 8.48 -12.83 2.01
CA PHE A 60 8.22 -13.02 0.59
C PHE A 60 6.75 -12.75 0.26
N ASP A 61 5.80 -13.30 1.02
CA ASP A 61 4.37 -13.12 0.78
C ASP A 61 3.94 -11.63 0.86
N ALA A 62 4.44 -10.91 1.87
CA ALA A 62 4.17 -9.47 2.02
C ALA A 62 4.78 -8.64 0.88
N ALA A 63 6.04 -8.94 0.50
CA ALA A 63 6.69 -8.27 -0.63
C ALA A 63 5.99 -8.55 -1.96
N GLU A 64 5.57 -9.80 -2.18
CA GLU A 64 4.87 -10.23 -3.38
C GLU A 64 3.51 -9.53 -3.52
N GLY A 65 2.78 -9.34 -2.41
CA GLY A 65 1.53 -8.59 -2.37
C GLY A 65 1.68 -7.14 -2.85
N LEU A 66 2.68 -6.42 -2.31
CA LEU A 66 2.99 -5.06 -2.74
C LEU A 66 3.48 -4.99 -4.17
N LEU A 67 4.32 -5.94 -4.59
CA LEU A 67 4.81 -6.00 -5.96
C LEU A 67 3.66 -6.20 -6.96
N LYS A 68 2.69 -7.07 -6.64
CA LYS A 68 1.48 -7.27 -7.44
C LYS A 68 0.65 -5.99 -7.54
N LEU A 69 0.51 -5.22 -6.46
CA LEU A 69 -0.13 -3.89 -6.49
C LEU A 69 0.62 -2.90 -7.38
N LYS A 70 1.95 -2.85 -7.24
CA LYS A 70 2.82 -1.95 -7.98
C LYS A 70 2.76 -2.23 -9.48
N ILE A 71 2.97 -3.49 -9.88
CA ILE A 71 2.89 -3.92 -11.28
C ILE A 71 1.50 -3.63 -11.86
N TYR A 72 0.44 -3.92 -11.10
CA TYR A 72 -0.92 -3.64 -11.56
C TYR A 72 -1.14 -2.14 -11.81
N THR A 73 -0.81 -1.27 -10.85
CA THR A 73 -1.01 0.18 -11.03
C THR A 73 -0.13 0.78 -12.13
N GLU A 74 1.07 0.25 -12.36
CA GLU A 74 1.92 0.65 -13.48
C GLU A 74 1.32 0.21 -14.82
N SER A 75 0.74 -0.99 -14.89
CA SER A 75 0.05 -1.46 -16.10
C SER A 75 -1.12 -0.54 -16.49
N LEU A 76 -1.81 0.05 -15.51
CA LEU A 76 -2.89 1.01 -15.76
C LEU A 76 -2.39 2.30 -16.40
N ARG A 77 -1.16 2.75 -16.09
CA ARG A 77 -0.54 3.93 -16.73
C ARG A 77 -0.25 3.68 -18.22
N ASN A 78 0.03 2.44 -18.59
CA ASN A 78 0.42 2.06 -19.95
C ASN A 78 -0.77 1.82 -20.91
N GLY A 79 -1.99 2.20 -20.51
CA GLY A 79 -3.15 2.17 -21.40
C GLY A 79 -4.00 0.91 -21.31
N CYS A 80 -4.16 0.34 -20.11
CA CYS A 80 -5.11 -0.75 -19.88
C CYS A 80 -6.56 -0.32 -20.20
N ASP A 81 -7.39 -1.22 -20.71
CA ASP A 81 -8.81 -0.98 -21.07
C ASP A 81 -9.80 -1.23 -19.91
N SER A 82 -9.34 -1.63 -18.74
CA SER A 82 -10.22 -1.91 -17.59
C SER A 82 -11.07 -0.71 -17.19
N THR A 83 -12.36 -0.91 -16.92
CA THR A 83 -13.26 0.09 -16.36
C THR A 83 -12.81 0.52 -14.95
N LEU A 84 -13.31 1.66 -14.46
CA LEU A 84 -12.99 2.10 -13.08
C LEU A 84 -13.49 1.12 -12.02
N VAL A 85 -14.58 0.40 -12.29
CA VAL A 85 -15.12 -0.62 -11.39
C VAL A 85 -14.16 -1.81 -11.28
N GLU A 86 -13.66 -2.31 -12.41
CA GLU A 86 -12.66 -3.40 -12.44
C GLU A 86 -11.37 -2.98 -11.75
N ILE A 87 -10.92 -1.75 -11.97
CA ILE A 87 -9.77 -1.17 -11.26
C ILE A 87 -10.03 -1.15 -9.75
N GLY A 88 -11.18 -0.65 -9.32
CA GLY A 88 -11.55 -0.58 -7.91
C GLY A 88 -11.56 -1.96 -7.25
N GLN A 89 -12.14 -2.95 -7.92
CA GLN A 89 -12.23 -4.31 -7.42
C GLN A 89 -10.86 -4.94 -7.25
N GLU A 90 -9.97 -4.81 -8.23
CA GLU A 90 -8.62 -5.38 -8.13
C GLU A 90 -7.77 -4.68 -7.07
N ILE A 91 -7.84 -3.35 -6.99
CA ILE A 91 -7.15 -2.59 -5.95
C ILE A 91 -7.64 -2.99 -4.56
N TYR A 92 -8.95 -3.14 -4.38
CA TYR A 92 -9.55 -3.60 -3.14
C TYR A 92 -9.05 -5.00 -2.75
N GLN A 93 -9.09 -5.96 -3.67
CA GLN A 93 -8.69 -7.33 -3.38
C GLN A 93 -7.20 -7.45 -3.08
N LYS A 94 -6.35 -6.82 -3.89
CA LYS A 94 -4.89 -6.90 -3.74
C LYS A 94 -4.41 -6.18 -2.47
N SER A 95 -4.96 -5.00 -2.14
CA SER A 95 -4.63 -4.29 -0.90
C SER A 95 -5.01 -5.10 0.34
N ARG A 96 -6.22 -5.66 0.37
CA ARG A 96 -6.67 -6.50 1.50
C ARG A 96 -5.86 -7.78 1.66
N ALA A 97 -5.45 -8.41 0.56
CA ALA A 97 -4.56 -9.57 0.61
C ALA A 97 -3.17 -9.19 1.14
N CYS A 98 -2.64 -8.04 0.69
CA CYS A 98 -1.37 -7.51 1.13
C CYS A 98 -1.36 -7.16 2.63
N ASP A 99 -2.42 -6.50 3.12
CA ASP A 99 -2.59 -6.15 4.53
C ASP A 99 -2.50 -7.40 5.42
N ARG A 100 -3.23 -8.47 5.05
CA ARG A 100 -3.15 -9.76 5.76
C ARG A 100 -1.75 -10.35 5.80
N ALA A 101 -1.00 -10.26 4.69
CA ALA A 101 0.37 -10.78 4.62
C ALA A 101 1.33 -9.96 5.51
N VAL A 102 1.18 -8.63 5.51
CA VAL A 102 1.93 -7.72 6.39
C VAL A 102 1.64 -8.00 7.85
N THR A 103 0.36 -8.08 8.22
CA THR A 103 -0.06 -8.41 9.59
C THR A 103 0.49 -9.78 10.01
N ALA A 104 0.42 -10.80 9.16
CA ALA A 104 1.00 -12.12 9.45
C ALA A 104 2.52 -12.07 9.69
N ARG A 105 3.26 -11.30 8.87
CA ARG A 105 4.70 -11.06 9.07
C ARG A 105 4.98 -10.37 10.40
N TYR A 106 4.17 -9.38 10.77
CA TYR A 106 4.34 -8.66 12.03
C TYR A 106 4.07 -9.52 13.25
N TRP A 107 3.01 -10.35 13.23
CA TRP A 107 2.75 -11.33 14.29
C TRP A 107 3.90 -12.32 14.43
N TRP A 108 4.40 -12.84 13.31
CA TRP A 108 5.58 -13.70 13.33
C TRP A 108 6.77 -13.01 14.00
N TYR A 109 7.01 -11.74 13.70
CA TYR A 109 8.06 -10.97 14.36
C TYR A 109 7.85 -10.82 15.88
N LEU A 110 6.63 -10.47 16.32
CA LEU A 110 6.32 -10.32 17.74
C LEU A 110 6.55 -11.61 18.54
N ASP A 111 6.13 -12.75 18.00
CA ASP A 111 6.36 -14.06 18.63
C ASP A 111 7.86 -14.35 18.82
N HIS A 112 8.69 -13.93 17.87
CA HIS A 112 10.13 -14.21 17.88
C HIS A 112 10.95 -13.19 18.67
N LEU A 113 10.46 -11.96 18.86
CA LEU A 113 11.07 -11.00 19.79
C LEU A 113 11.05 -11.54 21.21
N GLY A 114 9.90 -12.07 21.64
CA GLY A 114 9.74 -12.69 22.96
C GLY A 114 10.68 -13.88 23.15
N TRP A 115 10.91 -14.66 22.09
CA TRP A 115 11.84 -15.80 22.12
C TRP A 115 13.31 -15.38 22.24
N LEU A 116 13.70 -14.25 21.65
CA LEU A 116 15.07 -13.73 21.69
C LEU A 116 15.42 -12.99 22.99
N GLY A 117 14.49 -12.85 23.94
CA GLY A 117 14.70 -12.14 25.20
C GLY A 117 14.87 -10.63 25.02
N TYR A 118 14.30 -10.07 23.94
CA TYR A 118 14.26 -8.62 23.74
C TYR A 118 13.18 -8.00 24.63
N ASP A 119 13.58 -7.50 25.80
CA ASP A 119 12.75 -6.65 26.69
C ASP A 119 12.79 -5.16 26.29
N GLY A 120 13.29 -4.85 25.09
CA GLY A 120 13.50 -3.48 24.63
C GLY A 120 12.21 -2.84 24.12
N ASP A 121 11.48 -2.15 25.00
CA ASP A 121 10.27 -1.38 24.65
C ASP A 121 10.45 -0.47 23.43
N SER A 122 11.66 0.04 23.18
CA SER A 122 11.94 0.94 22.05
C SER A 122 11.92 0.23 20.70
N LEU A 123 12.48 -0.97 20.59
CA LEU A 123 12.56 -1.74 19.35
C LEU A 123 11.20 -2.27 18.93
N GLN A 124 10.41 -2.74 19.89
CA GLN A 124 9.03 -3.13 19.67
C GLN A 124 8.17 -1.94 19.26
N ARG A 125 8.36 -0.76 19.90
CA ARG A 125 7.66 0.47 19.52
C ARG A 125 8.00 0.94 18.11
N SER A 126 9.27 0.89 17.69
CA SER A 126 9.66 1.28 16.32
C SER A 126 9.02 0.38 15.26
N ALA A 127 9.07 -0.94 15.45
CA ALA A 127 8.42 -1.88 14.53
C ALA A 127 6.89 -1.74 14.54
N ALA A 128 6.27 -1.53 15.71
CA ALA A 128 4.84 -1.27 15.85
C ALA A 128 4.40 0.02 15.12
N THR A 129 5.23 1.06 15.21
CA THR A 129 4.97 2.34 14.55
C THR A 129 5.08 2.18 13.03
N SER A 130 6.14 1.51 12.56
CA SER A 130 6.38 1.29 11.14
C SER A 130 5.31 0.38 10.50
N VAL A 131 4.96 -0.75 11.13
CA VAL A 131 3.87 -1.59 10.63
C VAL A 131 2.52 -0.86 10.68
N GLY A 132 2.26 -0.06 11.72
CA GLY A 132 1.03 0.73 11.82
C GLY A 132 0.91 1.75 10.68
N ALA A 133 2.02 2.39 10.29
CA ALA A 133 2.05 3.27 9.14
C ALA A 133 1.82 2.52 7.82
N LEU A 134 2.33 1.31 7.69
CA LEU A 134 2.11 0.44 6.52
C LEU A 134 0.67 -0.05 6.43
N GLU A 135 0.09 -0.57 7.52
CA GLU A 135 -1.31 -1.00 7.58
C GLU A 135 -2.25 0.15 7.25
N GLU A 136 -1.98 1.35 7.77
CA GLU A 136 -2.75 2.54 7.44
C GLU A 136 -2.62 2.91 5.95
N ALA A 137 -1.42 2.81 5.37
CA ALA A 137 -1.22 3.03 3.93
C ALA A 137 -1.99 2.01 3.06
N LEU A 138 -2.00 0.74 3.46
CA LEU A 138 -2.76 -0.32 2.78
C LEU A 138 -4.27 -0.14 2.91
N ARG A 139 -4.77 0.22 4.10
CA ARG A 139 -6.18 0.59 4.30
C ARG A 139 -6.58 1.77 3.42
N ARG A 140 -5.67 2.73 3.21
CA ARG A 140 -5.95 3.86 2.34
C ARG A 140 -6.14 3.46 0.90
N ILE A 141 -5.34 2.51 0.41
CA ILE A 141 -5.49 1.88 -0.91
C ILE A 141 -6.80 1.08 -0.98
N GLU A 142 -7.10 0.28 0.04
CA GLU A 142 -8.34 -0.51 0.11
C GLU A 142 -9.58 0.40 -0.01
N LYS A 143 -9.59 1.53 0.72
CA LYS A 143 -10.66 2.53 0.67
C LYS A 143 -10.78 3.21 -0.70
N ALA A 144 -9.66 3.49 -1.37
CA ALA A 144 -9.68 3.97 -2.75
C ALA A 144 -10.30 2.93 -3.70
N GLY A 145 -9.97 1.65 -3.51
CA GLY A 145 -10.60 0.54 -4.23
C GLY A 145 -12.10 0.42 -3.98
N LEU A 146 -12.53 0.57 -2.72
CA LEU A 146 -13.95 0.58 -2.31
C LEU A 146 -14.74 1.66 -3.05
N ILE A 147 -14.28 2.91 -3.01
CA ILE A 147 -14.94 4.04 -3.68
C ILE A 147 -15.10 3.75 -5.18
N LEU A 148 -14.10 3.14 -5.81
CA LEU A 148 -14.11 2.91 -7.25
C LEU A 148 -14.97 1.73 -7.68
N LYS A 149 -15.13 0.69 -6.85
CA LYS A 149 -15.87 -0.52 -7.22
C LYS A 149 -17.39 -0.41 -7.03
N GLU A 150 -17.89 0.65 -6.39
CA GLU A 150 -19.33 0.92 -6.18
C GLU A 150 -20.03 1.21 -7.52
N ASP A 151 -20.50 0.17 -8.19
CA ASP A 151 -21.09 0.23 -9.54
C ASP A 151 -22.48 0.88 -9.57
N ASP A 152 -23.15 0.93 -8.43
CA ASP A 152 -24.40 1.64 -8.19
C ASP A 152 -24.23 3.18 -8.17
N ILE A 153 -23.00 3.67 -7.98
CA ILE A 153 -22.68 5.09 -8.00
C ILE A 153 -22.15 5.52 -9.38
N PRO A 154 -22.69 6.63 -9.96
CA PRO A 154 -22.19 7.16 -11.23
C PRO A 154 -20.68 7.45 -11.20
N GLU A 155 -19.99 7.12 -12.30
CA GLU A 155 -18.53 7.29 -12.41
C GLU A 155 -18.03 8.69 -12.00
N PRO A 156 -18.64 9.80 -12.45
CA PRO A 156 -18.15 11.13 -12.06
C PRO A 156 -18.21 11.37 -10.55
N VAL A 157 -19.22 10.81 -9.87
CA VAL A 157 -19.40 10.94 -8.42
C VAL A 157 -18.32 10.16 -7.68
N ARG A 158 -18.03 8.92 -8.08
CA ARG A 158 -16.93 8.12 -7.52
C ARG A 158 -15.57 8.80 -7.67
N VAL A 159 -15.32 9.39 -8.85
CA VAL A 159 -14.07 10.13 -9.10
C VAL A 159 -13.96 11.37 -8.21
N CYS A 160 -15.07 12.08 -7.97
CA CYS A 160 -15.14 13.19 -7.03
C CYS A 160 -14.86 12.74 -5.59
N GLN A 161 -15.51 11.66 -5.13
CA GLN A 161 -15.28 11.09 -3.80
C GLN A 161 -13.83 10.64 -3.61
N LEU A 162 -13.24 9.96 -4.59
CA LEU A 162 -11.81 9.60 -4.53
C LEU A 162 -10.94 10.84 -4.43
N ARG A 163 -11.27 11.91 -5.14
CA ARG A 163 -10.50 13.16 -5.10
C ARG A 163 -10.59 13.85 -3.74
N GLU A 164 -11.77 13.93 -3.16
CA GLU A 164 -11.96 14.47 -1.82
C GLU A 164 -11.19 13.64 -0.79
N TYR A 165 -11.32 12.32 -0.88
CA TYR A 165 -10.59 11.41 -0.03
C TYR A 165 -9.07 11.57 -0.13
N VAL A 166 -8.50 11.63 -1.34
CA VAL A 166 -7.06 11.82 -1.50
C VAL A 166 -6.60 13.19 -0.99
N LYS A 167 -7.44 14.23 -1.08
CA LYS A 167 -7.14 15.55 -0.51
C LYS A 167 -7.04 15.50 1.02
N THR A 168 -7.95 14.82 1.71
CA THR A 168 -7.86 14.70 3.18
C THR A 168 -6.55 14.02 3.59
N LEU A 169 -6.08 13.04 2.84
CA LEU A 169 -4.80 12.36 3.11
C LEU A 169 -3.56 13.24 2.91
N SER A 170 -3.66 14.27 2.06
CA SER A 170 -2.55 15.22 1.83
C SER A 170 -2.50 16.35 2.86
N GLU A 171 -3.60 16.57 3.59
CA GLU A 171 -3.67 17.56 4.67
C GLU A 171 -3.14 16.98 6.01
N ASP A 172 -3.03 15.65 6.11
CA ASP A 172 -2.49 14.91 7.26
C ASP A 172 -0.95 14.73 7.23
N CYS A 173 -0.24 15.44 6.35
CA CYS A 173 1.23 15.40 6.19
C CYS A 173 1.89 16.73 6.54
#